data_AF-A0A1G3TP90-F1
#
_entry.id   AF-A0A1G3TP90-F1
#
_cell.length_a   1.000
_cell.length_b   1.000
_cell.length_c   1.000
_cell.angle_alpha   90.00
_cell.angle_beta   90.00
_cell.angle_gamma   90.00
#
_symmetry.space_group_name_H-M   'P 1'
#
loop_
_entity.id
_entity.type
_entity.pdbx_description
1 polymer ?
#
loop_
_entity_poly.entity_id
_entity_poly.type
_entity_poly.pdbx_seq_one_letter_code
_entity_poly.pdbx_strand_id
1 'polypeptide(L)'
;MKSLYQKFSWPYSMYVYVFKQITSCVELTDEEIEFLEDFSDSRNSSSSKALYSHALFMMRRFYPLFIIRWVLQKKLKNMCIKENAPKSIFSIHEEFAEIILNDAMKHYGRSSSK
;
A
#
# COMPACT_ATOMS: atom_id res chain seq x y z
N MET A 1 13.58 10.04 -17.94
CA MET A 1 13.06 8.72 -18.36
C MET A 1 12.57 7.97 -17.12
N LYS A 2 11.28 8.08 -16.76
CA LYS A 2 10.68 7.18 -15.76
C LYS A 2 10.65 5.78 -16.39
N SER A 3 11.26 4.83 -15.68
CA SER A 3 11.55 3.49 -16.16
C SER A 3 10.26 2.66 -16.32
N LEU A 4 10.01 2.14 -17.53
CA LEU A 4 8.94 1.17 -17.84
C LEU A 4 8.89 -0.03 -16.88
N TYR A 5 9.95 -0.30 -16.13
CA TYR A 5 10.02 -1.37 -15.13
C TYR A 5 9.19 -1.10 -13.86
N GLN A 6 8.89 0.16 -13.52
CA GLN A 6 8.12 0.49 -12.31
C GLN A 6 6.66 0.01 -12.43
N LYS A 7 6.12 0.10 -13.65
CA LYS A 7 4.71 -0.22 -13.99
C LYS A 7 4.32 -1.68 -13.73
N PHE A 8 5.31 -2.57 -13.55
CA PHE A 8 5.11 -3.99 -13.27
C PHE A 8 5.76 -4.46 -11.96
N SER A 9 6.47 -3.58 -11.24
CA SER A 9 7.10 -3.96 -9.99
C SER A 9 6.10 -4.00 -8.85
N TRP A 10 6.19 -5.06 -8.04
CA TRP A 10 5.52 -5.07 -6.74
C TRP A 10 6.06 -3.91 -5.88
N PRO A 11 5.19 -3.11 -5.21
CA PRO A 11 3.76 -3.31 -4.97
C PRO A 11 2.79 -2.58 -5.95
N TYR A 12 3.29 -1.85 -6.95
CA TYR A 12 2.46 -1.04 -7.88
C TYR A 12 1.32 -1.83 -8.54
N SER A 13 1.64 -2.99 -9.13
CA SER A 13 0.67 -3.79 -9.88
C SER A 13 -0.49 -4.31 -9.01
N MET A 14 -0.25 -4.57 -7.72
CA MET A 14 -1.31 -4.96 -6.79
C MET A 14 -2.26 -3.81 -6.49
N TYR A 15 -1.74 -2.60 -6.29
CA TYR A 15 -2.58 -1.42 -6.08
C TYR A 15 -3.44 -1.11 -7.29
N VAL A 16 -2.86 -1.18 -8.50
CA VAL A 16 -3.61 -1.01 -9.75
C VAL A 16 -4.70 -2.08 -9.89
N TYR A 17 -4.39 -3.35 -9.61
CA TYR A 17 -5.36 -4.43 -9.69
C TYR A 17 -6.54 -4.20 -8.75
N VAL A 18 -6.28 -3.92 -7.47
CA VAL A 18 -7.33 -3.70 -6.47
C VAL A 18 -8.13 -2.44 -6.78
N PHE A 19 -7.46 -1.37 -7.22
CA PHE A 19 -8.13 -0.15 -7.65
C PHE A 19 -9.15 -0.45 -8.76
N LYS A 20 -8.72 -1.09 -9.85
CA LYS A 20 -9.61 -1.44 -10.98
C LYS A 20 -10.75 -2.37 -10.57
N GLN A 21 -10.49 -3.33 -9.69
CA GLN A 21 -11.51 -4.26 -9.20
C GLN A 21 -12.61 -3.54 -8.41
N ILE A 22 -12.24 -2.58 -7.55
CA ILE A 22 -13.22 -1.88 -6.69
C ILE A 22 -13.95 -0.78 -7.47
N THR A 23 -13.23 0.00 -8.27
CA THR A 23 -13.82 1.15 -8.97
C THR A 23 -14.47 0.76 -10.29
N SER A 24 -14.30 -0.50 -10.75
CA SER A 24 -14.71 -0.99 -12.07
C SER A 24 -14.15 -0.15 -13.23
N CYS A 25 -13.06 0.60 -13.02
CA CYS A 25 -12.47 1.41 -14.06
C CYS A 25 -11.62 0.57 -15.02
N VAL A 26 -11.65 0.95 -16.31
CA VAL A 26 -10.85 0.28 -17.35
C VAL A 26 -9.42 0.83 -17.37
N GLU A 27 -9.28 2.15 -17.20
CA GLU A 27 -8.01 2.88 -17.24
C GLU A 27 -7.86 3.80 -16.03
N LEU A 28 -6.61 4.08 -15.66
CA LEU A 28 -6.27 5.05 -14.63
C LEU A 28 -6.00 6.39 -15.33
N THR A 29 -6.38 7.47 -14.65
CA THR A 29 -5.99 8.83 -15.03
C THR A 29 -4.50 9.06 -14.79
N ASP A 30 -3.92 10.08 -15.42
CA ASP A 30 -2.50 10.43 -15.23
C ASP A 30 -2.18 10.76 -13.76
N GLU A 31 -3.09 11.43 -13.05
CA GLU A 31 -2.95 11.76 -11.62
C GLU A 31 -2.91 10.50 -10.74
N GLU A 32 -3.75 9.50 -11.04
CA GLU A 32 -3.77 8.23 -10.32
C GLU A 32 -2.53 7.39 -10.59
N ILE A 33 -2.04 7.40 -11.84
CA ILE A 33 -0.80 6.74 -12.22
C ILE A 33 0.37 7.36 -11.46
N GLU A 34 0.48 8.69 -11.49
CA GLU A 34 1.55 9.41 -10.79
C GLU A 34 1.53 9.13 -9.28
N PHE A 35 0.35 9.22 -8.65
CA PHE A 35 0.22 8.91 -7.23
C PHE A 35 0.64 7.48 -6.93
N LEU A 36 0.15 6.49 -7.69
CA LEU A 36 0.48 5.09 -7.44
C LEU A 36 1.95 4.78 -7.68
N GLU A 37 2.57 5.40 -8.70
CA GLU A 37 4.00 5.26 -8.97
C GLU A 37 4.83 5.73 -7.77
N ASP A 38 4.50 6.90 -7.22
CA ASP A 38 5.20 7.50 -6.09
C ASP A 38 4.92 6.73 -4.79
N PHE A 39 3.64 6.37 -4.56
CA PHE A 39 3.21 5.61 -3.39
C PHE A 39 3.87 4.23 -3.31
N SER A 40 4.12 3.60 -4.47
CA SER A 40 4.71 2.26 -4.58
C SER A 40 6.22 2.27 -4.83
N ASP A 41 6.87 3.44 -4.93
CA ASP A 41 8.27 3.52 -5.32
C ASP A 41 9.18 2.79 -4.33
N SER A 42 9.89 1.76 -4.81
CA SER A 42 10.77 0.94 -3.98
C SER A 42 12.12 1.60 -3.69
N ARG A 43 12.49 2.63 -4.47
CA ARG A 43 13.79 3.32 -4.42
C ARG A 43 13.89 4.36 -3.31
N ASN A 44 12.77 4.97 -2.95
CA ASN A 44 12.65 5.84 -1.79
C ASN A 44 11.93 5.11 -0.63
N SER A 45 11.96 5.69 0.58
CA SER A 45 11.10 5.28 1.70
C SER A 45 9.64 5.60 1.40
N SER A 46 9.07 5.03 0.34
CA SER A 46 7.70 5.26 -0.08
C SER A 46 6.72 4.97 1.04
N SER A 47 5.59 5.67 0.99
CA SER A 47 4.53 5.56 1.99
C SER A 47 4.03 4.12 2.14
N SER A 48 3.91 3.37 1.04
CA SER A 48 3.63 1.93 1.06
C SER A 48 4.68 1.13 1.85
N LYS A 49 5.97 1.34 1.57
CA LYS A 49 7.07 0.60 2.22
C LYS A 49 7.22 0.95 3.70
N ALA A 50 6.96 2.21 4.06
CA ALA A 50 6.95 2.67 5.44
C ALA A 50 5.81 2.01 6.24
N LEU A 51 4.60 1.94 5.68
CA LEU A 51 3.46 1.25 6.27
C LEU A 51 3.72 -0.25 6.43
N TYR A 52 4.26 -0.89 5.40
CA TYR A 52 4.65 -2.31 5.45
C TYR A 52 5.65 -2.59 6.58
N SER A 53 6.70 -1.78 6.67
CA SER A 53 7.72 -1.92 7.71
C SER A 53 7.14 -1.69 9.12
N HIS A 54 6.19 -0.76 9.24
CA HIS A 54 5.47 -0.51 10.49
C HIS A 54 4.60 -1.71 10.90
N ALA A 55 3.88 -2.30 9.94
CA ALA A 55 3.08 -3.50 10.16
C ALA A 55 3.95 -4.66 10.69
N LEU A 56 5.09 -4.94 10.03
CA LEU A 56 6.04 -5.96 10.48
C LEU A 56 6.58 -5.69 11.88
N PHE A 57 6.91 -4.43 12.20
CA PHE A 57 7.37 -4.05 13.52
C PHE A 57 6.32 -4.33 14.60
N MET A 58 5.06 -3.97 14.35
CA MET A 58 3.95 -4.24 15.28
C MET A 58 3.70 -5.75 15.44
N MET A 59 3.76 -6.54 14.35
CA MET A 59 3.65 -7.99 14.43
C MET A 59 4.75 -8.62 15.29
N ARG A 60 6.00 -8.17 15.12
CA ARG A 60 7.14 -8.62 15.95
C ARG A 60 7.01 -8.26 17.43
N ARG A 61 6.18 -7.28 17.75
CA ARG A 61 5.85 -6.87 19.13
C ARG A 61 4.55 -7.50 19.64
N PHE A 62 4.01 -8.49 18.92
CA PHE A 62 2.80 -9.24 19.28
C PHE A 62 1.57 -8.35 19.48
N TYR A 63 1.47 -7.24 18.75
CA TYR A 63 0.24 -6.46 18.73
C TYR A 63 -0.89 -7.30 18.08
N PRO A 64 -2.11 -7.30 18.65
CA PRO A 64 -3.26 -7.93 18.02
C PRO A 64 -3.51 -7.42 16.59
N LEU A 65 -3.85 -8.32 15.66
CA LEU A 65 -4.02 -7.98 14.24
C LEU A 65 -5.04 -6.85 14.01
N PHE A 66 -6.15 -6.81 14.77
CA PHE A 66 -7.15 -5.76 14.64
C PHE A 66 -6.59 -4.36 14.99
N ILE A 67 -5.62 -4.28 15.92
CA ILE A 67 -4.93 -3.03 16.26
C ILE A 67 -4.00 -2.62 15.12
N ILE A 68 -3.24 -3.56 14.55
CA ILE A 68 -2.34 -3.29 13.42
C ILE A 68 -3.14 -2.75 12.23
N ARG A 69 -4.26 -3.42 11.89
CA ARG A 69 -5.20 -2.98 10.87
C ARG A 69 -5.66 -1.54 11.09
N TRP A 70 -6.18 -1.23 12.27
CA TRP A 70 -6.68 0.10 12.61
C TRP A 70 -5.59 1.18 12.49
N VAL A 71 -4.38 0.89 12.98
CA VAL A 71 -3.24 1.82 12.87
C VAL A 71 -2.83 2.04 11.41
N LEU A 72 -2.79 0.99 10.59
CA LEU A 72 -2.45 1.11 9.17
C LEU A 72 -3.48 1.95 8.41
N GLN A 73 -4.78 1.69 8.60
CA GLN A 73 -5.85 2.47 7.99
C GLN A 73 -5.74 3.96 8.37
N LYS A 74 -5.54 4.25 9.66
CA LYS A 74 -5.35 5.64 10.12
C LYS A 74 -4.12 6.31 9.52
N LYS A 75 -2.98 5.61 9.49
CA LYS A 75 -1.74 6.14 8.91
C LYS A 75 -1.87 6.38 7.42
N LEU A 76 -2.45 5.42 6.69
CA LEU A 76 -2.64 5.55 5.25
C LEU A 76 -3.61 6.67 4.90
N LYS A 77 -4.72 6.82 5.64
CA LYS A 77 -5.61 7.98 5.50
C LYS A 77 -4.85 9.30 5.63
N ASN A 78 -4.02 9.44 6.66
CA ASN A 78 -3.23 10.64 6.89
C ASN A 78 -2.19 10.88 5.78
N MET A 79 -1.58 9.82 5.25
CA MET A 79 -0.66 9.90 4.11
C MET A 79 -1.39 10.39 2.86
N CYS A 80 -2.54 9.81 2.53
CA CYS A 80 -3.33 10.24 1.38
C CYS A 80 -3.75 11.72 1.47
N ILE A 81 -4.06 12.23 2.67
CA ILE A 81 -4.33 13.66 2.88
C ILE A 81 -3.05 14.48 2.64
N LYS A 82 -1.93 14.08 3.23
CA LYS A 82 -0.65 14.80 3.13
C LYS A 82 -0.12 14.86 1.71
N GLU A 83 -0.32 13.79 0.95
CA GLU A 83 0.16 13.61 -0.42
C GLU A 83 -0.86 14.06 -1.47
N ASN A 84 -1.97 14.68 -1.06
CA ASN A 84 -3.06 15.11 -1.95
C ASN A 84 -3.53 14.01 -2.91
N ALA A 85 -3.77 12.81 -2.37
CA ALA A 85 -4.19 11.67 -3.17
C ALA A 85 -5.46 11.98 -3.99
N PRO A 86 -5.55 11.48 -5.24
CA PRO A 86 -6.76 11.56 -6.04
C PRO A 86 -7.96 11.01 -5.26
N LYS A 87 -9.13 11.64 -5.41
CA LYS A 87 -10.35 11.29 -4.63
C LYS A 87 -10.73 9.81 -4.78
N SER A 88 -10.55 9.24 -5.96
CA SER A 88 -10.78 7.83 -6.29
C SER A 88 -9.85 6.87 -5.54
N ILE A 89 -8.60 7.27 -5.31
CA ILE A 89 -7.64 6.49 -4.53
C ILE A 89 -7.94 6.66 -3.03
N PHE A 90 -8.24 7.90 -2.61
CA PHE A 90 -8.63 8.18 -1.24
C PHE A 90 -9.86 7.38 -0.80
N SER A 91 -10.85 7.18 -1.68
CA SER A 91 -12.06 6.42 -1.32
C SER A 91 -11.80 4.93 -1.05
N ILE A 92 -10.70 4.38 -1.56
CA ILE A 92 -10.35 2.96 -1.39
C ILE A 92 -9.12 2.73 -0.51
N HIS A 93 -8.63 3.75 0.18
CA HIS A 93 -7.37 3.69 0.94
C HIS A 93 -7.36 2.55 1.99
N GLU A 94 -8.51 2.18 2.57
CA GLU A 94 -8.58 1.08 3.54
C GLU A 94 -8.22 -0.27 2.91
N GLU A 95 -8.54 -0.49 1.63
CA GLU A 95 -8.20 -1.71 0.91
C GLU A 95 -6.71 -1.79 0.60
N PHE A 96 -6.08 -0.65 0.33
CA PHE A 96 -4.62 -0.58 0.24
C PHE A 96 -3.95 -0.91 1.58
N ALA A 97 -4.53 -0.49 2.70
CA ALA A 97 -4.03 -0.89 4.02
C ALA A 97 -4.10 -2.41 4.22
N GLU A 98 -5.17 -3.07 3.75
CA GLU A 98 -5.29 -4.53 3.82
C GLU A 98 -4.27 -5.26 2.93
N ILE A 99 -3.99 -4.75 1.73
CA ILE A 99 -2.91 -5.32 0.88
C ILE A 99 -1.58 -5.31 1.64
N ILE A 100 -1.24 -4.16 2.22
CA ILE A 100 0.00 -3.97 2.99
C ILE A 100 0.04 -4.91 4.20
N LEU A 101 -1.07 -5.00 4.94
CA LEU A 101 -1.18 -5.88 6.10
C LEU A 101 -1.01 -7.35 5.72
N ASN A 102 -1.73 -7.80 4.69
CA ASN A 102 -1.67 -9.18 4.20
C ASN A 102 -0.26 -9.55 3.73
N ASP A 103 0.43 -8.64 3.05
CA ASP A 103 1.80 -8.90 2.62
C ASP A 103 2.76 -8.96 3.81
N ALA A 104 2.61 -8.07 4.79
CA ALA A 104 3.39 -8.12 6.03
C ALA A 104 3.16 -9.42 6.79
N MET A 105 1.92 -9.91 6.87
CA MET A 105 1.58 -11.19 7.48
C MET A 105 2.25 -12.36 6.77
N LYS A 106 2.24 -12.40 5.43
CA LYS A 106 2.91 -13.45 4.64
C LYS A 106 4.40 -13.49 4.92
N HIS A 107 5.06 -12.33 5.02
CA HIS A 107 6.47 -12.29 5.37
C HIS A 107 6.70 -12.74 6.82
N TYR A 108 5.91 -12.26 7.77
CA TYR A 108 6.05 -12.62 9.19
C TYR A 108 5.92 -14.13 9.42
N GLY A 109 4.90 -14.76 8.82
CA GLY A 109 4.68 -16.20 8.91
C GLY A 109 5.85 -17.03 8.39
N ARG A 110 6.49 -16.61 7.29
CA ARG A 110 7.68 -17.29 6.73
C ARG A 110 8.92 -17.16 7.61
N SER A 111 9.07 -16.06 8.36
CA SER A 111 10.20 -15.87 9.27
C SER A 111 10.09 -16.65 10.58
N SER A 112 8.89 -17.10 10.96
CA SER A 112 8.65 -17.88 12.18
C SER A 112 8.92 -19.38 12.01
N SER A 113 9.24 -19.84 10.80
CA SER A 113 9.45 -21.26 10.46
C SER A 113 10.93 -21.69 10.47
N LYS A 114 11.81 -20.91 11.09
CA LYS A 114 13.23 -21.23 11.31
C LYS A 114 13.55 -21.13 12.80
#